data_AF-A0A381RXI3-F1
#
_entry.id   AF-A0A381RXI3-F1
#
_cell.length_a   1.000
_cell.length_b   1.000
_cell.length_c   1.000
_cell.angle_alpha   90.00
_cell.angle_beta   90.00
_cell.angle_gamma   90.00
#
_symmetry.space_group_name_H-M   'P 1'
#
loop_
_entity.id
_entity.type
_entity.pdbx_description
1 polymer ?
#
loop_
_entity_poly.entity_id
_entity_poly.type
_entity_poly.pdbx_seq_one_letter_code
_entity_poly.pdbx_strand_id
1 'polypeptide(L)'
;MSKQDQRIQLVASTEFRNEVNKWRRGQTDLPSHSESIRRLVKIALRLEKGETMKMITAIIRPHKYNDVRDALIGIGIEGLSATEIKGFGRQRGQTEIYRGSEYKTTEIPKIKINLVVAAARLEQVIEIIKRTSETGKVGDGKIFISDIDRAIRIRTGETQEEAL
;
A
#
# COMPACT_ATOMS: atom_id res chain seq x y z
N MET A 1 -27.15 -15.71 -23.39
CA MET A 1 -27.21 -14.78 -22.25
C MET A 1 -26.08 -13.78 -22.37
N SER A 2 -26.32 -12.49 -22.11
CA SER A 2 -25.27 -11.48 -22.25
C SER A 2 -24.24 -11.63 -21.13
N LYS A 3 -22.98 -11.22 -21.36
CA LYS A 3 -21.94 -11.15 -20.30
C LYS A 3 -22.37 -10.30 -19.10
N GLN A 4 -23.35 -9.42 -19.30
CA GLN A 4 -23.90 -8.53 -18.28
C GLN A 4 -24.86 -9.28 -17.33
N ASP A 5 -25.64 -10.23 -17.85
CA ASP A 5 -26.59 -11.03 -17.06
C ASP A 5 -25.88 -12.04 -16.14
N GLN A 6 -24.76 -12.62 -16.60
CA GLN A 6 -23.92 -13.50 -15.78
C GLN A 6 -23.27 -12.76 -14.61
N ARG A 7 -22.86 -11.49 -14.82
CA ARG A 7 -22.31 -10.64 -13.76
C ARG A 7 -23.35 -10.28 -12.70
N ILE A 8 -24.62 -10.14 -13.07
CA ILE A 8 -25.71 -9.82 -12.12
C ILE A 8 -26.12 -11.05 -11.30
N GLN A 9 -26.16 -12.25 -11.89
CA GLN A 9 -26.42 -13.49 -11.13
C GLN A 9 -25.31 -13.81 -10.11
N LEU A 10 -24.04 -13.53 -10.44
CA LEU A 10 -22.92 -13.77 -9.53
C LEU A 10 -23.03 -12.96 -8.23
N VAL A 11 -23.55 -11.73 -8.28
CA VAL A 11 -23.73 -10.85 -7.11
C VAL A 11 -24.91 -11.29 -6.22
N ALA A 12 -25.80 -12.14 -6.74
CA ALA A 12 -27.06 -12.51 -6.09
C ALA A 12 -27.05 -13.92 -5.45
N SER A 13 -26.07 -14.78 -5.73
CA SER A 13 -26.07 -16.15 -5.20
C SER A 13 -25.73 -16.22 -3.71
N THR A 14 -26.37 -17.15 -3.00
CA THR A 14 -26.10 -17.42 -1.57
C THR A 14 -24.64 -17.80 -1.33
N GLU A 15 -24.03 -18.52 -2.27
CA GLU A 15 -22.61 -18.89 -2.25
C GLU A 15 -21.69 -17.68 -2.32
N PHE A 16 -21.93 -16.75 -3.25
CA PHE A 16 -21.13 -15.54 -3.36
C PHE A 16 -21.25 -14.66 -2.11
N ARG A 17 -22.47 -14.51 -1.56
CA ARG A 17 -22.68 -13.81 -0.28
C ARG A 17 -21.89 -14.45 0.88
N ASN A 18 -21.82 -15.77 0.92
CA ASN A 18 -21.07 -16.49 1.95
C ASN A 18 -19.56 -16.26 1.82
N GLU A 19 -19.02 -16.30 0.60
CA GLU A 19 -17.61 -16.00 0.33
C GLU A 19 -17.26 -14.54 0.67
N VAL A 20 -18.11 -13.58 0.29
CA VAL A 20 -17.94 -12.16 0.67
C VAL A 20 -17.94 -12.00 2.19
N ASN A 21 -18.84 -12.69 2.90
CA ASN A 21 -18.91 -12.63 4.37
C ASN A 21 -17.70 -13.29 5.04
N LYS A 22 -17.19 -14.39 4.48
CA LYS A 22 -15.96 -15.04 4.94
C LYS A 22 -14.77 -14.11 4.77
N TRP A 23 -14.62 -13.48 3.61
CA TRP A 23 -13.58 -12.48 3.35
C TRP A 23 -13.69 -11.25 4.28
N ARG A 24 -14.90 -10.74 4.50
CA ARG A 24 -15.18 -9.61 5.43
C ARG A 24 -14.63 -9.86 6.83
N ARG A 25 -14.80 -11.07 7.35
CA ARG A 25 -14.39 -11.43 8.72
C ARG A 25 -12.87 -11.49 8.89
N GLY A 26 -12.11 -11.60 7.79
CA GLY A 26 -10.65 -11.55 7.81
C GLY A 26 -10.07 -10.14 7.69
N GLN A 27 -10.88 -9.10 7.52
CA GLN A 27 -10.40 -7.73 7.39
C GLN A 27 -10.23 -7.06 8.76
N THR A 28 -9.21 -6.21 8.87
CA THR A 28 -8.95 -5.41 10.06
C THR A 28 -10.02 -4.34 10.31
N ASP A 29 -10.55 -3.75 9.24
CA ASP A 29 -11.75 -2.92 9.26
C ASP A 29 -12.93 -3.78 8.79
N LEU A 30 -13.93 -4.05 9.63
CA LEU A 30 -15.08 -4.87 9.23
C LEU A 30 -15.95 -4.06 8.23
N PRO A 31 -15.78 -4.21 6.91
CA PRO A 31 -16.35 -3.28 5.94
C PRO A 31 -17.84 -3.56 5.76
N SER A 32 -18.62 -2.62 5.21
CA SER A 32 -20.00 -2.92 4.84
C SER A 32 -20.06 -4.01 3.74
N HIS A 33 -21.20 -4.67 3.59
CA HIS A 33 -21.33 -5.73 2.57
C HIS A 33 -21.09 -5.17 1.16
N SER A 34 -21.65 -4.00 0.86
CA SER A 34 -21.48 -3.28 -0.40
C SER A 34 -20.02 -2.84 -0.64
N GLU A 35 -19.35 -2.34 0.40
CA GLU A 35 -17.92 -1.99 0.38
C GLU A 35 -17.06 -3.21 0.03
N SER A 36 -17.39 -4.36 0.61
CA SER A 36 -16.66 -5.62 0.45
C SER A 36 -16.79 -6.16 -0.98
N ILE A 37 -18.00 -6.14 -1.53
CA ILE A 37 -18.22 -6.50 -2.94
C ILE A 37 -17.41 -5.58 -3.86
N ARG A 38 -17.43 -4.27 -3.60
CA ARG A 38 -16.66 -3.30 -4.40
C ARG A 38 -15.15 -3.57 -4.33
N ARG A 39 -14.60 -3.86 -3.14
CA ARG A 39 -13.19 -4.23 -2.94
C ARG A 39 -12.84 -5.52 -3.69
N LEU A 40 -13.66 -6.56 -3.55
CA LEU A 40 -13.44 -7.86 -4.21
C LEU A 40 -13.51 -7.78 -5.73
N VAL A 41 -14.49 -7.07 -6.28
CA VAL A 41 -14.59 -6.84 -7.73
C VAL A 41 -13.37 -6.07 -8.24
N LYS A 42 -12.90 -5.06 -7.50
CA LYS A 42 -11.69 -4.32 -7.85
C LYS A 42 -10.45 -5.21 -7.85
N ILE A 43 -10.33 -6.15 -6.92
CA ILE A 43 -9.25 -7.15 -6.88
C ILE A 43 -9.37 -8.08 -8.08
N ALA A 44 -10.54 -8.66 -8.34
CA ALA A 44 -10.76 -9.57 -9.47
C ALA A 44 -10.45 -8.90 -10.83
N LEU A 45 -10.84 -7.65 -11.02
CA LEU A 45 -10.54 -6.88 -12.23
C LEU A 45 -9.03 -6.59 -12.39
N ARG A 46 -8.29 -6.43 -11.29
CA ARG A 46 -6.81 -6.29 -11.34
C ARG A 46 -6.17 -7.62 -11.74
N LEU A 47 -6.64 -8.73 -11.17
CA LEU A 47 -6.18 -10.08 -11.50
C LEU A 47 -6.47 -10.44 -12.97
N GLU A 48 -7.66 -10.13 -13.49
CA GLU A 48 -8.01 -10.33 -14.91
C GLU A 48 -7.09 -9.52 -15.86
N LYS A 49 -6.57 -8.37 -15.41
CA LYS A 49 -5.64 -7.53 -16.17
C LYS A 49 -4.18 -7.97 -16.04
N GLY A 50 -3.87 -8.99 -15.25
CA GLY A 50 -2.50 -9.43 -14.98
C GLY A 50 -1.75 -8.54 -13.97
N GLU A 51 -2.43 -7.63 -13.27
CA GLU A 51 -1.84 -6.78 -12.24
C GLU A 51 -1.73 -7.55 -10.91
N THR A 52 -0.82 -8.53 -10.83
CA THR A 52 -0.64 -9.39 -9.65
C THR A 52 0.22 -8.78 -8.57
N MET A 53 1.09 -7.83 -8.90
CA MET A 53 2.02 -7.19 -7.96
C MET A 53 2.02 -5.67 -8.07
N LYS A 54 2.35 -5.03 -6.95
CA LYS A 54 2.40 -3.58 -6.81
C LYS A 54 3.66 -3.19 -6.07
N MET A 55 4.33 -2.16 -6.57
CA MET A 55 5.38 -1.47 -5.85
C MET A 55 4.77 -0.33 -5.04
N ILE A 56 5.11 -0.27 -3.76
CA ILE A 56 4.77 0.81 -2.86
C ILE A 56 6.05 1.63 -2.64
N THR A 57 5.99 2.91 -2.96
CA THR A 57 7.03 3.89 -2.63
C THR A 57 6.49 4.85 -1.57
N ALA A 58 6.91 4.69 -0.33
CA ALA A 58 6.53 5.57 0.78
C ALA A 58 7.67 6.54 1.10
N ILE A 59 7.41 7.84 1.01
CA ILE A 59 8.31 8.89 1.48
C ILE A 59 7.78 9.36 2.83
N ILE A 60 8.56 9.18 3.91
CA ILE A 60 8.13 9.45 5.29
C ILE A 60 9.18 10.26 6.07
N ARG A 61 8.83 10.68 7.29
CA ARG A 61 9.79 11.30 8.22
C ARG A 61 10.84 10.29 8.69
N PRO A 62 12.12 10.67 8.83
CA PRO A 62 13.18 9.72 9.21
C PRO A 62 12.94 8.99 10.53
N HIS A 63 12.47 9.70 11.57
CA HIS A 63 12.25 9.11 12.90
C HIS A 63 11.10 8.09 12.94
N LYS A 64 10.25 8.03 11.90
CA LYS A 64 9.15 7.06 11.80
C LYS A 64 9.57 5.74 11.13
N TYR A 65 10.79 5.67 10.58
CA TYR A 65 11.22 4.51 9.80
C TYR A 65 11.18 3.20 10.58
N ASN A 66 11.73 3.18 11.80
CA ASN A 66 11.76 1.96 12.61
C ASN A 66 10.34 1.48 12.94
N ASP A 67 9.45 2.37 13.40
CA ASP A 67 8.06 2.03 13.69
C ASP A 67 7.37 1.41 12.46
N VAL A 68 7.53 2.03 11.28
CA VAL A 68 6.92 1.53 10.03
C VAL A 68 7.49 0.18 9.64
N ARG A 69 8.83 0.01 9.69
CA ARG A 69 9.49 -1.26 9.38
C ARG A 69 8.98 -2.37 10.31
N ASP A 70 8.95 -2.11 11.61
CA ASP A 70 8.58 -3.12 12.60
C ASP A 70 7.09 -3.48 12.49
N ALA A 71 6.21 -2.50 12.18
CA ALA A 71 4.80 -2.75 11.90
C ALA A 71 4.58 -3.59 10.62
N LEU A 72 5.39 -3.37 9.58
CA LEU A 72 5.36 -4.17 8.35
C LEU A 72 5.84 -5.61 8.60
N ILE A 73 6.92 -5.79 9.37
CA ILE A 73 7.37 -7.12 9.80
C ILE A 73 6.27 -7.83 10.59
N GLY A 74 5.56 -7.12 11.47
CA GLY A 74 4.46 -7.67 12.26
C GLY A 74 3.27 -8.22 11.45
N ILE A 75 3.15 -7.87 10.16
CA ILE A 75 2.16 -8.43 9.24
C ILE A 75 2.77 -9.40 8.23
N GLY A 76 4.02 -9.82 8.39
CA GLY A 76 4.71 -10.75 7.48
C GLY A 76 5.15 -10.09 6.17
N ILE A 77 5.67 -8.85 6.23
CA ILE A 77 6.43 -8.23 5.14
C ILE A 77 7.91 -8.26 5.55
N GLU A 78 8.69 -9.11 4.91
CA GLU A 78 10.09 -9.37 5.30
C GLU A 78 11.10 -8.70 4.36
N GLY A 79 10.65 -8.22 3.19
CA GLY A 79 11.47 -7.56 2.19
C GLY A 79 11.08 -6.11 1.94
N LEU A 80 12.00 -5.18 2.22
CA LEU A 80 11.91 -3.79 1.80
C LEU A 80 13.31 -3.20 1.55
N SER A 81 13.37 -2.09 0.83
CA SER A 81 14.56 -1.25 0.71
C SER A 81 14.26 0.15 1.21
N ALA A 82 15.25 0.80 1.82
CA ALA A 82 15.14 2.16 2.31
C ALA A 82 16.30 3.02 1.81
N THR A 83 16.03 4.28 1.49
CA THR A 83 17.05 5.24 1.05
C THR A 83 16.77 6.60 1.67
N GLU A 84 17.81 7.26 2.17
CA GLU A 84 17.71 8.66 2.58
C GLU A 84 17.60 9.56 1.35
N ILE A 85 16.61 10.44 1.35
CA ILE A 85 16.38 11.40 0.28
C ILE A 85 16.15 12.78 0.88
N LYS A 86 16.17 13.80 0.03
CA LYS A 86 15.72 15.13 0.39
C LYS A 86 14.44 15.46 -0.35
N GLY A 87 13.48 16.06 0.34
CA GLY A 87 12.19 16.44 -0.21
C GLY A 87 12.02 17.95 -0.24
N PHE A 88 11.41 18.46 -1.31
CA PHE A 88 10.95 19.84 -1.42
C PHE A 88 9.45 19.86 -1.72
N GLY A 89 8.68 20.69 -1.01
CA GLY A 89 7.21 20.68 -1.06
C GLY A 89 6.61 22.04 -1.45
N ARG A 90 5.42 22.05 -2.05
CA ARG A 90 4.70 23.26 -2.50
C ARG A 90 4.20 24.17 -1.37
N GLN A 91 4.40 23.80 -0.11
CA GLN A 91 4.00 24.58 1.04
C GLN A 91 5.01 25.70 1.27
N ARG A 92 4.81 26.77 0.51
CA ARG A 92 5.51 28.06 0.54
C ARG A 92 5.90 28.48 1.96
N GLY A 93 7.13 28.17 2.36
CA GLY A 93 7.82 28.88 3.43
C GLY A 93 7.12 28.92 4.80
N GLN A 94 6.32 27.92 5.18
CA GLN A 94 6.20 27.67 6.61
C GLN A 94 7.48 26.96 7.03
N THR A 95 8.37 27.72 7.65
CA THR A 95 9.63 27.30 8.20
C THR A 95 9.39 26.11 9.15
N GLU A 96 9.58 24.87 8.67
CA GLU A 96 9.77 23.75 9.60
C GLU A 96 11.09 24.05 10.33
N ILE A 97 10.99 24.44 11.61
CA ILE A 97 12.16 24.68 12.46
C ILE A 97 12.85 23.33 12.66
N TYR A 98 13.88 23.06 11.86
CA TYR A 98 14.80 21.97 12.08
C TYR A 98 15.98 22.49 12.91
N ARG A 99 16.00 22.17 14.22
CA ARG A 99 17.06 22.53 15.16
C ARG A 99 17.39 24.05 15.26
N GLY A 100 16.40 24.93 15.09
CA GLY A 100 16.54 26.36 15.42
C GLY A 100 17.12 27.27 14.35
N SER A 101 17.32 26.81 13.11
CA SER A 101 17.82 27.64 12.01
C SER A 101 16.76 27.86 10.93
N GLU A 102 16.50 29.12 10.55
CA GLU A 102 15.64 29.47 9.43
C GLU A 102 16.36 29.17 8.10
N TYR A 103 15.86 28.22 7.32
CA TYR A 103 16.44 27.89 6.03
C TYR A 103 15.54 28.36 4.90
N LYS A 104 15.91 29.47 4.24
CA LYS A 104 15.15 30.05 3.12
C LYS A 104 15.06 29.19 1.85
N THR A 105 15.75 28.05 1.77
CA THR A 105 15.62 27.08 0.67
C THR A 105 15.96 25.65 1.15
N THR A 106 15.25 25.13 2.15
CA THR A 106 15.58 23.80 2.71
C THR A 106 14.86 22.68 1.99
N GLU A 107 15.63 21.87 1.28
CA GLU A 107 15.25 20.48 1.12
C GLU A 107 15.29 19.79 2.50
N ILE A 108 14.25 19.06 2.85
CA ILE A 108 14.09 18.44 4.17
C ILE A 108 14.44 16.95 4.06
N PRO A 109 15.29 16.39 4.94
CA PRO A 109 15.58 14.96 4.95
C PRO A 109 14.32 14.10 5.13
N LYS A 110 14.19 13.05 4.32
CA LYS A 110 13.11 12.06 4.36
C LYS A 110 13.67 10.66 4.13
N ILE A 111 12.91 9.63 4.48
CA ILE A 111 13.21 8.25 4.12
C ILE A 111 12.26 7.82 3.02
N LYS A 112 12.81 7.28 1.93
CA LYS A 112 12.06 6.59 0.87
C LYS A 112 12.13 5.09 1.12
N ILE A 113 10.99 4.47 1.39
CA ILE A 113 10.81 3.03 1.50
C ILE A 113 10.25 2.52 0.18
N ASN A 114 10.86 1.49 -0.41
CA ASN A 114 10.30 0.72 -1.52
C ASN A 114 10.08 -0.72 -1.11
N LEU A 115 8.89 -1.25 -1.41
CA LEU A 115 8.55 -2.65 -1.21
C LEU A 115 7.58 -3.10 -2.30
N VAL A 116 7.71 -4.35 -2.74
CA VAL A 116 6.79 -4.98 -3.68
C VAL A 116 5.90 -5.94 -2.93
N VAL A 117 4.60 -5.92 -3.21
CA VAL A 117 3.61 -6.79 -2.58
C VAL A 117 2.67 -7.34 -3.63
N ALA A 118 2.08 -8.51 -3.33
CA ALA A 118 0.93 -9.00 -4.08
C ALA A 118 -0.21 -7.96 -4.05
N ALA A 119 -0.92 -7.79 -5.16
CA ALA A 119 -1.97 -6.78 -5.32
C ALA A 119 -3.10 -6.95 -4.28
N ALA A 120 -3.33 -8.18 -3.81
CA ALA A 120 -4.28 -8.48 -2.74
C ALA A 120 -3.89 -7.87 -1.37
N ARG A 121 -2.59 -7.66 -1.13
CA ARG A 121 -2.07 -7.09 0.13
C ARG A 121 -1.90 -5.57 0.09
N LEU A 122 -2.07 -4.95 -1.08
CA LEU A 122 -1.81 -3.52 -1.30
C LEU A 122 -2.48 -2.62 -0.25
N GLU A 123 -3.81 -2.73 -0.11
CA GLU A 123 -4.59 -1.82 0.73
C GLU A 123 -4.24 -1.98 2.22
N GLN A 124 -4.00 -3.23 2.67
CA GLN A 124 -3.54 -3.52 4.04
C GLN A 124 -2.20 -2.84 4.33
N VAL A 125 -1.26 -2.94 3.41
CA VAL A 125 0.10 -2.40 3.59
C VAL A 125 0.10 -0.88 3.55
N ILE A 126 -0.70 -0.26 2.67
CA ILE A 126 -0.89 1.20 2.64
C ILE A 126 -1.40 1.70 3.99
N GLU A 127 -2.42 1.06 4.55
CA GLU A 127 -3.03 1.49 5.80
C GLU A 127 -2.06 1.39 6.99
N ILE A 128 -1.25 0.32 7.04
CA ILE A 128 -0.20 0.16 8.06
C ILE A 128 0.86 1.26 7.94
N ILE A 129 1.37 1.53 6.74
CA ILE A 129 2.37 2.59 6.53
C ILE A 129 1.78 3.95 6.95
N LYS A 130 0.55 4.25 6.51
CA LYS A 130 -0.13 5.50 6.82
C LYS A 130 -0.28 5.68 8.32
N ARG A 131 -0.95 4.75 9.02
CA ARG A 131 -1.23 4.85 10.45
C ARG A 131 0.04 4.99 11.29
N THR A 132 1.11 4.28 10.92
CA THR A 132 2.36 4.27 11.69
C THR A 132 3.22 5.51 11.43
N SER A 133 3.20 6.04 10.21
CA SER A 133 3.98 7.24 9.83
C SER A 133 3.27 8.57 10.14
N GLU A 134 1.95 8.56 10.31
CA GLU A 134 1.15 9.75 10.58
C GLU A 134 1.49 10.40 11.92
N THR A 135 1.57 11.73 11.91
CA THR A 135 1.70 12.59 13.10
C THR A 135 0.62 13.67 13.15
N GLY A 136 -0.20 13.79 12.10
CA GLY A 136 -1.21 14.82 11.94
C GLY A 136 -0.61 16.18 11.54
N LYS A 137 0.69 16.24 11.24
CA LYS A 137 1.40 17.49 10.90
C LYS A 137 1.81 17.49 9.44
N VAL A 138 1.85 18.71 8.89
CA VAL A 138 2.42 18.95 7.57
C VAL A 138 3.81 18.32 7.45
N GLY A 139 4.05 17.54 6.40
CA GLY A 139 5.35 16.90 6.14
C GLY A 139 5.44 15.41 6.50
N ASP A 140 4.33 14.76 6.89
CA ASP A 140 4.27 13.32 7.16
C ASP A 140 4.67 12.46 5.97
N GLY A 141 4.37 12.94 4.76
CA GLY A 141 4.92 12.40 3.53
C GLY A 141 3.87 12.00 2.50
N LYS A 142 4.24 11.07 1.63
CA LYS A 142 3.39 10.59 0.51
C LYS A 142 3.67 9.12 0.21
N ILE A 143 2.64 8.42 -0.25
CA ILE A 143 2.75 7.05 -0.76
C ILE A 143 2.39 7.08 -2.24
N PHE A 144 3.25 6.48 -3.07
CA PHE A 144 3.03 6.28 -4.50
C PHE A 144 2.94 4.79 -4.78
N ILE A 145 2.05 4.43 -5.70
CA ILE A 145 1.84 3.05 -6.13
C ILE A 145 2.15 2.95 -7.61
N SER A 146 2.92 1.94 -7.99
CA SER A 146 3.17 1.59 -9.38
C SER A 146 2.99 0.10 -9.62
N ASP A 147 2.73 -0.27 -10.86
CA ASP A 147 2.56 -1.66 -11.27
C ASP A 147 3.93 -2.34 -11.44
N ILE A 148 3.99 -3.63 -11.14
CA ILE A 148 5.17 -4.47 -11.37
C ILE A 148 4.75 -5.66 -12.21
N ASP A 149 5.29 -5.74 -13.42
CA ASP A 149 4.97 -6.80 -14.37
C ASP A 149 5.64 -8.13 -14.01
N ARG A 150 6.82 -8.07 -13.37
CA ARG A 150 7.62 -9.25 -13.07
C ARG A 150 8.55 -9.04 -11.88
N ALA A 151 8.62 -10.05 -11.02
CA ALA A 151 9.62 -10.21 -9.98
C ALA A 151 10.39 -11.52 -10.21
N ILE A 152 11.69 -11.52 -9.88
CA ILE A 152 12.57 -12.69 -9.96
C ILE A 152 13.47 -12.71 -8.74
N ARG A 153 13.49 -13.81 -7.99
CA ARG A 153 14.42 -14.00 -6.87
C ARG A 153 15.75 -14.52 -7.43
N ILE A 154 16.81 -13.72 -7.35
CA ILE A 154 18.12 -14.04 -7.95
C ILE A 154 18.67 -15.41 -7.50
N ARG A 155 18.54 -15.74 -6.21
CA ARG A 155 19.10 -16.95 -5.62
C ARG A 155 18.44 -18.24 -6.09
N THR A 156 17.12 -18.23 -6.30
CA THR A 156 16.32 -19.44 -6.57
C THR A 156 15.74 -19.49 -7.97
N GLY A 157 15.65 -18.35 -8.66
CA GLY A 157 14.97 -18.23 -9.94
C GLY A 157 13.43 -18.20 -9.84
N GLU A 158 12.88 -18.24 -8.62
CA GLU A 158 11.43 -18.08 -8.37
C GLU A 158 10.95 -16.77 -8.99
N THR A 159 9.70 -16.76 -9.46
CA THR A 159 9.15 -15.61 -10.18
C THR A 159 7.82 -15.17 -9.59
N GLN A 160 7.42 -13.94 -9.91
CA GLN A 160 6.12 -13.39 -9.52
C GLN A 160 5.95 -13.39 -7.99
N GLU A 161 4.82 -13.83 -7.47
CA GLU A 161 4.55 -13.82 -6.01
C GLU A 161 5.50 -14.71 -5.21
N GLU A 162 5.99 -15.82 -5.78
CA GLU A 162 6.98 -16.70 -5.14
C GLU A 162 8.34 -16.02 -4.96
N ALA A 163 8.61 -14.96 -5.75
CA ALA A 163 9.84 -14.20 -5.68
C ALA A 163 9.86 -13.12 -4.59
N LEU A 164 8.69 -12.76 -4.04
CA LEU A 164 8.55 -11.75 -2.99
C LEU A 164 8.96 -12.33 -1.63
#